data_AF-A0AB38Z8N8-F1
#
_entry.id   AF-A0AB38Z8N8-F1
#
_cell.length_a   1.000
_cell.length_b   1.000
_cell.length_c   1.000
_cell.angle_alpha   90.00
_cell.angle_beta   90.00
_cell.angle_gamma   90.00
#
_symmetry.space_group_name_H-M   'P 1'
#
loop_
_entity.id
_entity.type
_entity.pdbx_description
1 polymer ?
#
loop_
_entity_poly.entity_id
_entity_poly.type
_entity_poly.pdbx_seq_one_letter_code
_entity_poly.pdbx_strand_id
1 'polypeptide(L)'
;MVEIPEEIVEYFGSSNVPIRWLVPQTLAQEGYFGDILRKFSDEIKLENIPQGDAAPIWAKQLECLDRADLKLEVTIQVIGDAVAAKRMQSLRNDPSQCKVKPYDNPELVGICLDSNGLVELDHFRYNDHFFPGLNRSNTVFEVVPPIAKSISSMHWALSQLKDIAVTTKIKVRLDPLLVHDAKAYHPILFKMLVWGKPLDWNSLAGLQQEEHSRWMPGPYCQEEVEFTDLVWSPRDDGIHFICEEVPKLEVCEIRASRYFHGIFVPATRTFIHCDGAIRIYEREELISRHRAHVRRIGKIGKRVKIFEVGGKISTEQWTNLVCAYFVWNNDLQNYFGAGIEYKV
;
A
#
# COMPACT_ATOMS: atom_id res chain seq x y z
N MET A 1 -11.84 -5.01 24.84
CA MET A 1 -11.49 -5.36 23.45
C MET A 1 -12.22 -6.65 23.13
N VAL A 2 -13.04 -6.69 22.08
CA VAL A 2 -13.73 -7.92 21.67
C VAL A 2 -12.71 -8.77 20.92
N GLU A 3 -12.58 -10.04 21.29
CA GLU A 3 -11.72 -10.97 20.58
C GLU A 3 -12.35 -11.30 19.23
N ILE A 4 -11.58 -11.12 18.15
CA ILE A 4 -12.08 -11.34 16.80
C ILE A 4 -11.80 -12.80 16.43
N PRO A 5 -12.82 -13.61 16.10
CA PRO A 5 -12.62 -14.97 15.64
C PRO A 5 -11.62 -15.03 14.48
N GLU A 6 -10.65 -15.95 14.55
CA GLU A 6 -9.64 -16.09 13.51
C GLU A 6 -10.25 -16.36 12.14
N GLU A 7 -11.33 -17.16 12.09
CA GLU A 7 -12.09 -17.45 10.86
C GLU A 7 -12.60 -16.19 10.16
N ILE A 8 -12.98 -15.15 10.92
CA ILE A 8 -13.38 -13.85 10.35
C ILE A 8 -12.18 -13.18 9.69
N VAL A 9 -11.06 -13.10 10.41
CA VAL A 9 -9.84 -12.44 9.90
C VAL A 9 -9.31 -13.16 8.66
N GLU A 10 -9.36 -14.50 8.63
CA GLU A 10 -8.92 -15.29 7.48
C GLU A 10 -9.83 -15.08 6.28
N TYR A 11 -11.14 -15.21 6.44
CA TYR A 11 -12.10 -15.04 5.35
C TYR A 11 -12.02 -13.64 4.71
N PHE A 12 -12.04 -12.58 5.53
CA PHE A 12 -11.98 -11.22 5.01
C PHE A 12 -10.57 -10.83 4.55
N GLY A 13 -9.53 -11.41 5.14
CA GLY A 13 -8.14 -11.17 4.77
C GLY A 13 -7.73 -11.81 3.45
N SER A 14 -8.35 -12.94 3.09
CA SER A 14 -8.15 -13.64 1.81
C SER A 14 -9.14 -13.22 0.72
N SER A 15 -9.95 -12.20 0.95
CA SER A 15 -10.90 -11.68 -0.05
C SER A 15 -10.23 -10.58 -0.87
N ASN A 16 -10.37 -10.66 -2.19
CA ASN A 16 -9.99 -9.58 -3.09
C ASN A 16 -11.10 -8.53 -3.24
N VAL A 17 -12.24 -8.70 -2.57
CA VAL A 17 -13.32 -7.71 -2.43
C VAL A 17 -13.11 -6.87 -1.17
N PRO A 18 -13.21 -5.53 -1.25
CA PRO A 18 -13.09 -4.66 -0.08
C PRO A 18 -14.03 -5.05 1.06
N ILE A 19 -13.50 -5.07 2.29
CA ILE A 19 -14.23 -5.46 3.51
C ILE A 19 -15.52 -4.65 3.68
N ARG A 20 -15.49 -3.34 3.38
CA ARG A 20 -16.66 -2.46 3.42
C ARG A 20 -17.80 -2.93 2.50
N TRP A 21 -17.51 -3.63 1.41
CA TRP A 21 -18.53 -4.19 0.52
C TRP A 21 -18.90 -5.61 0.89
N LEU A 22 -17.96 -6.39 1.41
CA LEU A 22 -18.19 -7.80 1.72
C LEU A 22 -18.94 -8.00 3.04
N VAL A 23 -18.61 -7.25 4.10
CA VAL A 23 -19.25 -7.40 5.43
C VAL A 23 -20.78 -7.27 5.37
N PRO A 24 -21.38 -6.25 4.72
CA PRO A 24 -22.83 -6.16 4.61
C PRO A 24 -23.46 -7.34 3.88
N GLN A 25 -22.81 -7.83 2.81
CA GLN A 25 -23.28 -8.97 2.04
C GLN A 25 -23.24 -10.25 2.88
N THR A 26 -22.15 -10.48 3.60
CA THR A 26 -21.99 -11.64 4.48
C THR A 26 -22.97 -11.60 5.66
N LEU A 27 -23.23 -10.43 6.25
CA LEU A 27 -24.24 -10.26 7.30
C LEU A 27 -25.66 -10.58 6.83
N ALA A 28 -25.94 -10.38 5.53
CA ALA A 28 -27.23 -10.70 4.91
C ALA A 28 -27.37 -12.18 4.51
N GLN A 29 -26.26 -12.94 4.50
CA GLN A 29 -26.29 -14.36 4.14
C GLN A 29 -26.77 -15.24 5.32
N GLU A 30 -27.62 -16.22 5.03
CA GLU A 30 -27.96 -17.28 5.96
C GLU A 30 -26.86 -18.36 5.96
N GLY A 31 -26.62 -18.97 7.13
CA GLY A 31 -25.66 -20.04 7.30
C GLY A 31 -24.49 -19.69 8.22
N TYR A 32 -23.65 -20.70 8.45
CA TYR A 32 -22.60 -20.71 9.48
C TYR A 32 -21.77 -19.43 9.57
N PHE A 33 -21.24 -18.96 8.43
CA PHE A 33 -20.33 -17.82 8.44
C PHE A 33 -21.07 -16.48 8.69
N GLY A 34 -22.28 -16.33 8.15
CA GLY A 34 -23.14 -15.18 8.45
C GLY A 34 -23.55 -15.15 9.93
N ASP A 35 -23.82 -16.32 10.53
CA ASP A 35 -24.17 -16.44 11.95
C ASP A 35 -23.01 -16.04 12.87
N ILE A 36 -21.78 -16.48 12.55
CA ILE A 36 -20.57 -16.09 13.28
C ILE A 36 -20.37 -14.58 13.21
N LEU A 37 -20.48 -14.00 12.01
CA LEU A 37 -20.29 -12.57 11.81
C LEU A 37 -21.35 -11.73 12.54
N ARG A 38 -22.61 -12.16 12.51
CA ARG A 38 -23.70 -11.51 13.28
C ARG A 38 -23.43 -11.56 14.77
N LYS A 39 -23.09 -12.74 15.31
CA LYS A 39 -22.77 -12.90 16.73
C LYS A 39 -21.59 -12.01 17.14
N PHE A 40 -20.52 -12.01 16.36
CA PHE A 40 -19.37 -11.13 16.59
C PHE A 40 -19.77 -9.65 16.55
N SER A 41 -20.49 -9.22 15.52
CA SER A 41 -20.96 -7.83 15.41
C SER A 41 -21.83 -7.45 16.61
N ASP A 42 -22.65 -8.39 17.11
CA ASP A 42 -23.50 -8.17 18.28
C ASP A 42 -22.74 -7.95 19.58
N GLU A 43 -21.57 -8.59 19.73
CA GLU A 43 -20.67 -8.42 20.86
C GLU A 43 -19.88 -7.10 20.84
N ILE A 44 -19.78 -6.44 19.68
CA ILE A 44 -19.17 -5.11 19.56
C ILE A 44 -19.99 -4.08 20.32
N LYS A 45 -19.42 -3.61 21.43
CA LYS A 45 -19.97 -2.49 22.17
C LYS A 45 -19.51 -1.17 21.58
N LEU A 46 -20.47 -0.31 21.19
CA LEU A 46 -20.21 1.02 20.63
C LEU A 46 -19.41 1.93 21.59
N GLU A 47 -19.46 1.66 22.89
CA GLU A 47 -18.66 2.36 23.93
C GLU A 47 -17.15 2.07 23.87
N ASN A 48 -16.73 1.01 23.15
CA ASN A 48 -15.32 0.68 22.94
C ASN A 48 -14.73 1.28 21.65
N ILE A 49 -15.51 2.07 20.91
CA ILE A 49 -14.99 2.82 19.77
C ILE A 49 -14.06 3.89 20.34
N PRO A 50 -12.81 4.01 19.85
CA PRO A 50 -11.91 5.07 20.29
C PRO A 50 -12.59 6.42 20.13
N GLN A 51 -12.97 7.06 21.24
CA GLN A 51 -13.20 8.50 21.28
C GLN A 51 -11.83 9.20 21.25
N GLY A 52 -11.11 9.02 20.15
CA GLY A 52 -9.98 9.88 19.82
C GLY A 52 -10.51 11.17 19.22
N ASP A 53 -9.68 12.21 19.18
CA ASP A 53 -9.88 13.42 18.38
C ASP A 53 -9.88 13.10 16.86
N ALA A 54 -10.71 12.15 16.43
CA ALA A 54 -11.02 11.91 15.03
C ALA A 54 -11.63 13.20 14.51
N ALA A 55 -10.91 13.86 13.61
CA ALA A 55 -11.26 15.15 13.06
C ALA A 55 -12.73 15.15 12.58
N PRO A 56 -13.41 16.30 12.66
CA PRO A 56 -14.87 16.43 12.62
C PRO A 56 -15.60 15.89 11.38
N ILE A 57 -14.95 15.34 10.36
CA ILE A 57 -15.65 14.82 9.17
C ILE A 57 -16.15 13.40 9.40
N TRP A 58 -15.32 12.48 9.90
CA TRP A 58 -15.75 11.11 10.15
C TRP A 58 -16.64 11.02 11.39
N ALA A 59 -16.30 11.76 12.46
CA ALA A 59 -17.18 11.92 13.62
C ALA A 59 -18.55 12.50 13.24
N LYS A 60 -18.62 13.56 12.41
CA LYS A 60 -19.91 14.10 11.92
C LYS A 60 -20.65 13.13 10.99
N GLN A 61 -19.95 12.36 10.17
CA GLN A 61 -20.58 11.34 9.33
C GLN A 61 -21.22 10.26 10.19
N LEU A 62 -20.55 9.81 11.24
CA LEU A 62 -21.05 8.82 12.20
C LEU A 62 -22.20 9.38 13.07
N GLU A 63 -22.17 10.67 13.43
CA GLU A 63 -23.27 11.35 14.15
C GLU A 63 -24.59 11.37 13.37
N CYS A 64 -24.53 11.29 12.04
CA CYS A 64 -25.71 11.24 11.18
C CYS A 64 -26.23 9.82 10.93
N LEU A 65 -25.51 8.78 11.35
CA LEU A 65 -25.92 7.39 11.14
C LEU A 65 -26.92 6.95 12.21
N ASP A 66 -27.82 6.06 11.83
CA ASP A 66 -28.58 5.33 12.82
C ASP A 66 -27.69 4.32 13.57
N ARG A 67 -28.23 3.75 14.64
CA ARG A 67 -27.46 2.82 15.49
C ARG A 67 -27.01 1.55 14.75
N ALA A 68 -27.78 1.10 13.75
CA ALA A 68 -27.46 -0.10 12.99
C ALA A 68 -26.33 0.18 12.00
N ASP A 69 -26.40 1.29 11.27
CA ASP A 69 -25.36 1.73 10.34
C ASP A 69 -24.04 2.03 11.07
N LEU A 70 -24.11 2.66 12.24
CA LEU A 70 -22.92 2.89 13.08
C LEU A 70 -22.27 1.57 13.48
N LYS A 71 -23.07 0.58 13.91
CA LYS A 71 -22.57 -0.75 14.30
C LYS A 71 -21.93 -1.49 13.13
N LEU A 72 -22.50 -1.36 11.94
CA LEU A 72 -21.95 -1.91 10.70
C LEU A 72 -20.58 -1.30 10.38
N GLU A 73 -20.47 0.04 10.38
CA GLU A 73 -19.20 0.73 10.10
C GLU A 73 -18.10 0.36 11.11
N VAL A 74 -18.45 0.24 12.39
CA VAL A 74 -17.51 -0.21 13.42
C VAL A 74 -17.09 -1.65 13.19
N THR A 75 -18.02 -2.53 12.81
CA THR A 75 -17.72 -3.93 12.48
C THR A 75 -16.72 -4.00 11.31
N ILE A 76 -16.96 -3.22 10.25
CA ILE A 76 -16.08 -3.11 9.08
C ILE A 76 -14.68 -2.65 9.52
N GLN A 77 -14.60 -1.61 10.34
CA GLN A 77 -13.33 -1.06 10.81
C GLN A 77 -12.54 -2.06 11.64
N VAL A 78 -13.18 -2.71 12.62
CA VAL A 78 -12.52 -3.66 13.53
C VAL A 78 -11.98 -4.86 12.76
N ILE A 79 -12.73 -5.39 11.79
CA ILE A 79 -12.26 -6.47 10.92
C ILE A 79 -11.11 -6.00 10.04
N GLY A 80 -11.21 -4.80 9.46
CA GLY A 80 -10.16 -4.20 8.64
C GLY A 80 -8.84 -4.00 9.40
N ASP A 81 -8.90 -3.51 10.64
CA ASP A 81 -7.76 -3.33 11.52
C ASP A 81 -7.08 -4.67 11.84
N ALA A 82 -7.87 -5.71 12.12
CA ALA A 82 -7.37 -7.05 12.41
C ALA A 82 -6.70 -7.71 11.20
N VAL A 83 -7.30 -7.58 10.02
CA VAL A 83 -6.71 -8.05 8.76
C VAL A 83 -5.40 -7.33 8.47
N ALA A 84 -5.36 -6.00 8.66
CA ALA A 84 -4.15 -5.21 8.48
C ALA A 84 -3.05 -5.62 9.47
N ALA A 85 -3.38 -5.85 10.75
CA ALA A 85 -2.45 -6.36 11.75
C ALA A 85 -1.88 -7.74 11.37
N LYS A 86 -2.74 -8.69 10.97
CA LYS A 86 -2.31 -10.05 10.55
C LYS A 86 -1.38 -9.98 9.32
N ARG A 87 -1.68 -9.10 8.36
CA ARG A 87 -0.80 -8.83 7.21
C ARG A 87 0.54 -8.25 7.66
N MET A 88 0.53 -7.27 8.57
CA MET A 88 1.76 -6.64 9.04
C MET A 88 2.67 -7.60 9.81
N GLN A 89 2.08 -8.41 10.69
CA GLN A 89 2.79 -9.48 11.38
C GLN A 89 3.42 -10.47 10.40
N SER A 90 2.67 -10.88 9.36
CA SER A 90 3.18 -11.80 8.34
C SER A 90 4.37 -11.22 7.58
N LEU A 91 4.35 -9.92 7.27
CA LEU A 91 5.42 -9.22 6.56
C LEU A 91 6.64 -8.92 7.43
N ARG A 92 6.52 -9.03 8.76
CA ARG A 92 7.65 -9.00 9.70
C ARG A 92 8.46 -10.29 9.69
N ASN A 93 7.99 -11.37 9.08
CA ASN A 93 8.79 -12.58 8.93
C ASN A 93 9.92 -12.39 7.91
N ASP A 94 10.93 -13.27 7.95
CA ASP A 94 11.98 -13.31 6.94
C ASP A 94 11.47 -14.11 5.72
N PRO A 95 11.30 -13.48 4.56
CA PRO A 95 10.78 -14.15 3.37
C PRO A 95 11.78 -15.13 2.76
N SER A 96 13.08 -15.06 3.08
CA SER A 96 14.09 -16.00 2.57
C SER A 96 13.81 -17.45 3.03
N GLN A 97 12.93 -17.61 4.01
CA GLN A 97 12.39 -18.89 4.43
C GLN A 97 11.19 -19.23 3.52
N CYS A 98 11.39 -20.06 2.49
CA CYS A 98 10.32 -20.53 1.57
C CYS A 98 9.18 -21.34 2.23
N LYS A 99 9.06 -21.30 3.57
CA LYS A 99 7.99 -21.91 4.36
C LYS A 99 6.98 -20.87 4.88
N VAL A 100 7.03 -19.65 4.38
CA VAL A 100 6.15 -18.55 4.78
C VAL A 100 5.16 -18.27 3.65
N LYS A 101 3.88 -18.08 3.99
CA LYS A 101 2.85 -17.66 3.03
C LYS A 101 3.25 -16.38 2.27
N PRO A 102 2.93 -16.28 0.97
CA PRO A 102 2.27 -17.29 0.15
C PRO A 102 3.26 -18.28 -0.49
N TYR A 103 4.55 -18.19 -0.18
CA TYR A 103 5.65 -18.93 -0.84
C TYR A 103 5.72 -20.41 -0.46
N ASP A 104 4.95 -20.83 0.54
CA ASP A 104 4.67 -22.22 0.87
C ASP A 104 3.67 -22.89 -0.10
N ASN A 105 3.06 -22.13 -1.01
CA ASN A 105 2.10 -22.64 -1.98
C ASN A 105 2.79 -23.55 -3.03
N PRO A 106 2.25 -24.76 -3.31
CA PRO A 106 2.81 -25.69 -4.30
C PRO A 106 3.01 -25.13 -5.71
N GLU A 107 2.18 -24.18 -6.14
CA GLU A 107 2.28 -23.56 -7.46
C GLU A 107 3.50 -22.64 -7.61
N LEU A 108 4.11 -22.21 -6.48
CA LEU A 108 5.33 -21.41 -6.48
C LEU A 108 6.61 -22.25 -6.39
N VAL A 109 6.51 -23.58 -6.35
CA VAL A 109 7.67 -24.48 -6.37
C VAL A 109 8.53 -24.19 -7.61
N GLY A 110 9.84 -23.99 -7.37
CA GLY A 110 10.82 -23.69 -8.41
C GLY A 110 11.01 -22.20 -8.70
N ILE A 111 10.18 -21.31 -8.15
CA ILE A 111 10.44 -19.87 -8.17
C ILE A 111 11.44 -19.52 -7.07
N CYS A 112 12.52 -18.83 -7.43
CA CYS A 112 13.52 -18.37 -6.47
C CYS A 112 13.15 -16.98 -5.93
N LEU A 113 13.21 -16.83 -4.61
CA LEU A 113 13.12 -15.53 -3.95
C LEU A 113 14.49 -14.86 -3.94
N ASP A 114 14.53 -13.56 -4.20
CA ASP A 114 15.75 -12.79 -3.96
C ASP A 114 15.95 -12.46 -2.46
N SER A 115 17.06 -11.79 -2.13
CA SER A 115 17.38 -11.40 -0.75
C SER A 115 16.36 -10.43 -0.13
N ASN A 116 15.51 -9.80 -0.93
CA ASN A 116 14.40 -8.97 -0.48
C ASN A 116 13.07 -9.72 -0.52
N GLY A 117 13.04 -11.03 -0.71
CA GLY A 117 11.81 -11.82 -0.81
C GLY A 117 10.93 -11.48 -2.01
N LEU A 118 11.50 -10.97 -3.10
CA LEU A 118 10.76 -10.69 -4.32
C LEU A 118 10.86 -11.85 -5.31
N VAL A 119 9.83 -11.98 -6.15
CA VAL A 119 9.77 -12.90 -7.29
C VAL A 119 9.72 -12.10 -8.59
N GLU A 120 10.28 -12.64 -9.68
CA GLU A 120 10.15 -12.02 -11.01
C GLU A 120 8.69 -12.09 -11.49
N LEU A 121 8.19 -10.97 -12.04
CA LEU A 121 6.81 -10.84 -12.50
C LEU A 121 6.52 -11.78 -13.69
N ASP A 122 7.54 -12.09 -14.49
CA ASP A 122 7.46 -12.96 -15.67
C ASP A 122 7.11 -14.43 -15.36
N HIS A 123 7.17 -14.83 -14.09
CA HIS A 123 6.69 -16.13 -13.63
C HIS A 123 5.17 -16.27 -13.62
N PHE A 124 4.44 -15.17 -13.85
CA PHE A 124 2.98 -15.12 -13.77
C PHE A 124 2.37 -14.71 -15.10
N ARG A 125 1.13 -15.12 -15.32
CA ARG A 125 0.27 -14.58 -16.37
C ARG A 125 -0.47 -13.37 -15.80
N TYR A 126 -0.25 -12.20 -16.40
CA TYR A 126 -0.79 -10.93 -15.90
C TYR A 126 -1.22 -9.96 -17.01
N ASN A 127 -1.07 -10.33 -18.28
CA ASN A 127 -1.31 -9.47 -19.45
C ASN A 127 -2.78 -9.41 -19.89
N ASP A 128 -3.69 -10.11 -19.22
CA ASP A 128 -5.11 -9.94 -19.46
C ASP A 128 -5.54 -8.62 -18.80
N HIS A 129 -5.85 -7.61 -19.62
CA HIS A 129 -6.22 -6.25 -19.18
C HIS A 129 -7.38 -6.21 -18.17
N PHE A 130 -8.16 -7.29 -18.07
CA PHE A 130 -9.29 -7.43 -17.16
C PHE A 130 -8.95 -8.16 -15.85
N PHE A 131 -7.71 -8.65 -15.68
CA PHE A 131 -7.29 -9.48 -14.56
C PHE A 131 -6.18 -8.81 -13.75
N PRO A 132 -6.49 -8.18 -12.59
CA PRO A 132 -5.47 -7.48 -11.82
C PRO A 132 -4.49 -8.43 -11.12
N GLY A 133 -4.93 -9.63 -10.75
CA GLY A 133 -4.09 -10.64 -10.10
C GLY A 133 -2.98 -11.24 -10.98
N LEU A 134 -2.07 -11.94 -10.32
CA LEU A 134 -0.93 -12.66 -10.90
C LEU A 134 -1.28 -14.15 -10.97
N ASN A 135 -1.72 -14.61 -12.15
CA ASN A 135 -2.18 -15.98 -12.32
C ASN A 135 -1.00 -16.94 -12.55
N ARG A 136 -1.01 -18.08 -11.86
CA ARG A 136 -0.13 -19.21 -12.13
C ARG A 136 -0.91 -20.50 -11.90
N SER A 137 -1.07 -21.28 -12.97
CA SER A 137 -1.84 -22.53 -12.99
C SER A 137 -3.28 -22.32 -12.49
N ASN A 138 -3.63 -22.88 -11.32
CA ASN A 138 -4.94 -22.80 -10.70
C ASN A 138 -4.98 -21.78 -9.55
N THR A 139 -3.94 -20.96 -9.37
CA THR A 139 -3.86 -20.00 -8.27
C THR A 139 -3.65 -18.59 -8.80
N VAL A 140 -4.32 -17.63 -8.18
CA VAL A 140 -4.13 -16.20 -8.39
C VAL A 140 -3.51 -15.61 -7.14
N PHE A 141 -2.37 -14.98 -7.30
CA PHE A 141 -1.67 -14.26 -6.26
C PHE A 141 -1.87 -12.75 -6.43
N GLU A 142 -1.89 -12.00 -5.35
CA GLU A 142 -1.83 -10.53 -5.43
C GLU A 142 -0.52 -9.99 -4.86
N VAL A 143 -0.19 -8.75 -5.22
CA VAL A 143 0.98 -8.04 -4.69
C VAL A 143 0.57 -7.37 -3.39
N VAL A 144 1.49 -7.35 -2.40
CA VAL A 144 1.24 -6.69 -1.11
C VAL A 144 0.72 -5.25 -1.31
N PRO A 145 -0.44 -4.89 -0.72
CA PRO A 145 -0.94 -3.53 -0.77
C PRO A 145 -0.06 -2.61 0.09
N PRO A 146 0.39 -1.45 -0.43
CA PRO A 146 1.17 -0.49 0.35
C PRO A 146 0.34 0.15 1.48
N ILE A 147 -0.99 0.10 1.42
CA ILE A 147 -1.90 0.43 2.51
C ILE A 147 -2.57 -0.87 2.97
N ALA A 148 -2.23 -1.37 4.15
CA ALA A 148 -2.62 -2.71 4.60
C ALA A 148 -4.15 -2.93 4.67
N LYS A 149 -4.94 -1.88 4.94
CA LYS A 149 -6.42 -1.95 4.95
C LYS A 149 -7.07 -1.86 3.57
N SER A 150 -6.31 -1.44 2.56
CA SER A 150 -6.83 -1.14 1.23
C SER A 150 -6.17 -2.03 0.20
N ILE A 151 -6.82 -3.17 -0.07
CA ILE A 151 -6.38 -4.16 -1.06
C ILE A 151 -6.20 -3.55 -2.46
N SER A 152 -6.96 -2.51 -2.79
CA SER A 152 -6.86 -1.82 -4.09
C SER A 152 -5.70 -0.83 -4.18
N SER A 153 -5.02 -0.53 -3.07
CA SER A 153 -3.92 0.47 -3.07
C SER A 153 -2.74 0.11 -3.96
N MET A 154 -2.56 -1.18 -4.30
CA MET A 154 -1.54 -1.62 -5.26
C MET A 154 -2.02 -1.67 -6.70
N HIS A 155 -3.33 -1.55 -6.96
CA HIS A 155 -3.91 -1.73 -8.28
C HIS A 155 -3.28 -0.82 -9.34
N TRP A 156 -3.19 0.49 -9.05
CA TRP A 156 -2.64 1.46 -9.98
C TRP A 156 -1.14 1.28 -10.20
N ALA A 157 -0.39 1.06 -9.13
CA ALA A 157 1.05 0.84 -9.22
C ALA A 157 1.37 -0.46 -9.98
N LEU A 158 0.61 -1.53 -9.74
CA LEU A 158 0.76 -2.78 -10.47
C LEU A 158 0.48 -2.62 -11.97
N SER A 159 -0.53 -1.83 -12.34
CA SER A 159 -0.79 -1.49 -13.74
C SER A 159 0.44 -0.83 -14.40
N GLN A 160 1.04 0.17 -13.74
CA GLN A 160 2.27 0.82 -14.22
C GLN A 160 3.45 -0.15 -14.29
N LEU A 161 3.58 -1.05 -13.32
CA LEU A 161 4.62 -2.09 -13.33
C LEU A 161 4.44 -3.06 -14.49
N LYS A 162 3.21 -3.46 -14.82
CA LYS A 162 2.91 -4.33 -15.98
C LYS A 162 3.30 -3.65 -17.29
N ASP A 163 3.02 -2.36 -17.43
CA ASP A 163 3.42 -1.58 -18.61
C ASP A 163 4.95 -1.48 -18.75
N ILE A 164 5.66 -1.25 -17.63
CA ILE A 164 7.13 -1.23 -17.60
C ILE A 164 7.72 -2.63 -17.86
N ALA A 165 7.03 -3.69 -17.42
CA ALA A 165 7.50 -5.08 -17.56
C ALA A 165 7.66 -5.52 -19.02
N VAL A 166 7.07 -4.79 -19.97
CA VAL A 166 7.26 -5.02 -21.42
C VAL A 166 8.71 -4.83 -21.84
N THR A 167 9.45 -3.92 -21.20
CA THR A 167 10.82 -3.57 -21.59
C THR A 167 11.86 -3.85 -20.52
N THR A 168 11.43 -4.05 -19.27
CA THR A 168 12.32 -4.12 -18.11
C THR A 168 11.89 -5.24 -17.17
N LYS A 169 12.85 -5.94 -16.57
CA LYS A 169 12.53 -6.93 -15.53
C LYS A 169 11.95 -6.25 -14.29
N ILE A 170 10.78 -6.72 -13.88
CA ILE A 170 10.12 -6.30 -12.65
C ILE A 170 10.11 -7.46 -11.66
N LYS A 171 10.36 -7.13 -10.40
CA LYS A 171 10.14 -8.05 -9.29
C LYS A 171 9.09 -7.51 -8.34
N VAL A 172 8.30 -8.40 -7.75
CA VAL A 172 7.20 -8.06 -6.84
C VAL A 172 7.18 -8.98 -5.62
N ARG A 173 6.61 -8.49 -4.52
CA ARG A 173 6.32 -9.26 -3.32
C ARG A 173 4.86 -9.68 -3.33
N LEU A 174 4.63 -10.99 -3.17
CA LEU A 174 3.28 -11.53 -3.10
C LEU A 174 2.69 -11.31 -1.70
N ASP A 175 1.39 -11.04 -1.64
CA ASP A 175 0.66 -10.85 -0.39
C ASP A 175 0.45 -12.20 0.33
N PRO A 176 0.72 -12.28 1.64
CA PRO A 176 0.58 -13.53 2.39
C PRO A 176 -0.87 -13.96 2.61
N LEU A 177 -1.85 -13.07 2.43
CA LEU A 177 -3.27 -13.35 2.66
C LEU A 177 -4.07 -13.49 1.35
N LEU A 178 -3.73 -12.69 0.33
CA LEU A 178 -4.44 -12.65 -0.96
C LEU A 178 -3.93 -13.72 -1.94
N VAL A 179 -4.32 -14.96 -1.65
CA VAL A 179 -4.11 -16.14 -2.50
C VAL A 179 -5.46 -16.78 -2.80
N HIS A 180 -5.79 -16.93 -4.07
CA HIS A 180 -7.12 -17.35 -4.51
C HIS A 180 -7.06 -18.54 -5.45
N ASP A 181 -8.07 -19.42 -5.39
CA ASP A 181 -8.33 -20.37 -6.48
C ASP A 181 -8.74 -19.59 -7.74
N ALA A 182 -8.13 -19.93 -8.87
CA ALA A 182 -8.36 -19.21 -10.13
C ALA A 182 -9.80 -19.28 -10.63
N LYS A 183 -10.57 -20.31 -10.25
CA LYS A 183 -11.99 -20.45 -10.61
C LYS A 183 -12.91 -19.63 -9.71
N ALA A 184 -12.47 -19.32 -8.49
CA ALA A 184 -13.22 -18.52 -7.52
C ALA A 184 -12.81 -17.03 -7.50
N TYR A 185 -11.82 -16.65 -8.32
CA TYR A 185 -11.33 -15.28 -8.37
C TYR A 185 -12.33 -14.37 -9.10
N HIS A 186 -12.67 -13.25 -8.47
CA HIS A 186 -13.58 -12.25 -9.03
C HIS A 186 -12.78 -11.01 -9.45
N PRO A 187 -12.52 -10.76 -10.75
CA PRO A 187 -11.77 -9.59 -11.16
C PRO A 187 -12.51 -8.31 -10.77
N ILE A 188 -11.82 -7.41 -10.06
CA ILE A 188 -12.35 -6.09 -9.71
C ILE A 188 -11.70 -5.02 -10.58
N LEU A 189 -12.55 -4.22 -11.21
CA LEU A 189 -12.11 -3.06 -11.98
C LEU A 189 -12.28 -1.81 -11.11
N PHE A 190 -11.21 -1.03 -10.96
CA PHE A 190 -11.27 0.29 -10.37
C PHE A 190 -11.17 1.35 -11.47
N LYS A 191 -12.05 2.35 -11.42
CA LYS A 191 -11.96 3.53 -12.28
C LYS A 191 -11.68 4.75 -11.41
N MET A 192 -10.62 5.47 -11.73
CA MET A 192 -10.26 6.72 -11.07
C MET A 192 -9.69 7.67 -12.11
N LEU A 193 -10.08 8.94 -12.03
CA LEU A 193 -9.44 10.00 -12.81
C LEU A 193 -8.30 10.55 -11.97
N VAL A 194 -7.07 10.35 -12.45
CA VAL A 194 -5.86 10.90 -11.84
C VAL A 194 -5.32 11.93 -12.80
N TRP A 195 -5.17 13.17 -12.35
CA TRP A 195 -4.54 14.24 -13.11
C TRP A 195 -3.16 14.53 -12.53
N GLY A 196 -2.18 14.70 -13.41
CA GLY A 196 -0.84 15.19 -13.07
C GLY A 196 -0.25 15.90 -14.28
N LYS A 197 0.51 16.99 -14.05
CA LYS A 197 1.41 17.56 -15.06
C LYS A 197 2.82 16.99 -14.86
N PRO A 198 3.80 17.26 -15.74
CA PRO A 198 5.17 16.76 -15.55
C PRO A 198 5.99 17.59 -14.54
N LEU A 199 6.87 16.94 -13.79
CA LEU A 199 7.93 17.57 -13.00
C LEU A 199 8.92 18.33 -13.92
N ASP A 200 9.46 19.47 -13.48
CA ASP A 200 10.54 20.16 -14.20
C ASP A 200 11.88 19.44 -14.04
N TRP A 201 12.11 18.49 -14.94
CA TRP A 201 13.33 17.70 -15.03
C TRP A 201 14.59 18.52 -15.34
N ASN A 202 14.46 19.73 -15.92
CA ASN A 202 15.62 20.56 -16.21
C ASN A 202 16.15 21.21 -14.93
N SER A 203 15.24 21.69 -14.07
CA SER A 203 15.60 22.17 -12.74
C SER A 203 16.31 21.08 -11.94
N LEU A 204 15.74 19.87 -11.91
CA LEU A 204 16.33 18.74 -11.19
C LEU A 204 17.70 18.32 -11.73
N ALA A 205 17.91 18.35 -13.05
CA ALA A 205 19.21 18.01 -13.65
C ALA A 205 20.34 18.98 -13.22
N GLY A 206 20.01 20.21 -12.81
CA GLY A 206 20.97 21.20 -12.32
C GLY A 206 21.20 21.19 -10.81
N LEU A 207 20.54 20.30 -10.06
CA LEU A 207 20.54 20.31 -8.59
C LEU A 207 21.95 20.08 -8.00
N GLN A 208 22.43 21.03 -7.20
CA GLN A 208 23.76 20.99 -6.56
C GLN A 208 23.74 20.61 -5.07
N GLN A 209 22.61 20.79 -4.40
CA GLN A 209 22.44 20.56 -2.96
C GLN A 209 21.15 19.77 -2.72
N GLU A 210 20.99 19.19 -1.54
CA GLU A 210 19.74 18.48 -1.21
C GLU A 210 18.53 19.41 -1.27
N GLU A 211 17.49 18.97 -1.98
CA GLU A 211 16.16 19.58 -1.91
C GLU A 211 15.24 18.64 -1.14
N HIS A 212 14.50 19.16 -0.16
CA HIS A 212 13.61 18.34 0.67
C HIS A 212 12.35 19.09 1.06
N SER A 213 11.30 18.36 1.38
CA SER A 213 10.01 18.92 1.79
C SER A 213 9.30 17.97 2.75
N ARG A 214 8.45 18.55 3.60
CA ARG A 214 7.50 17.83 4.44
C ARG A 214 6.10 18.40 4.21
N TRP A 215 5.14 17.54 3.91
CA TRP A 215 3.74 17.90 3.84
C TRP A 215 2.96 17.30 5.00
N MET A 216 2.06 18.10 5.56
CA MET A 216 1.07 17.63 6.52
C MET A 216 -0.12 17.05 5.75
N PRO A 217 -0.77 16.00 6.25
CA PRO A 217 -1.82 15.31 5.54
C PRO A 217 -3.01 16.23 5.24
N GLY A 218 -3.56 16.11 4.03
CA GLY A 218 -4.82 16.73 3.68
C GLY A 218 -6.03 16.07 4.39
N PRO A 219 -7.24 16.64 4.22
CA PRO A 219 -8.45 16.20 4.92
C PRO A 219 -8.81 14.71 4.73
N TYR A 220 -8.36 14.10 3.63
CA TYR A 220 -8.72 12.72 3.26
C TYR A 220 -7.78 11.64 3.82
N CYS A 221 -6.61 12.00 4.35
CA CYS A 221 -5.64 11.04 4.90
C CYS A 221 -5.15 11.39 6.31
N GLN A 222 -5.62 12.51 6.88
CA GLN A 222 -5.23 13.03 8.20
C GLN A 222 -5.50 12.08 9.38
N GLU A 223 -6.31 11.04 9.21
CA GLU A 223 -6.63 10.10 10.30
C GLU A 223 -5.52 9.06 10.51
N GLU A 224 -4.83 8.67 9.44
CA GLU A 224 -3.85 7.59 9.49
C GLU A 224 -2.44 8.05 9.14
N VAL A 225 -2.29 9.19 8.47
CA VAL A 225 -1.00 9.76 8.05
C VAL A 225 -0.65 10.91 8.98
N GLU A 226 0.62 10.97 9.40
CA GLU A 226 1.17 12.05 10.22
C GLU A 226 1.81 13.13 9.34
N PHE A 227 2.62 12.73 8.36
CA PHE A 227 3.19 13.61 7.33
C PHE A 227 3.76 12.79 6.16
N THR A 228 4.14 13.49 5.09
CA THR A 228 4.94 12.92 3.99
C THR A 228 6.24 13.69 3.86
N ASP A 229 7.38 13.00 3.91
CA ASP A 229 8.70 13.56 3.65
C ASP A 229 9.19 13.20 2.24
N LEU A 230 9.89 14.13 1.59
CA LEU A 230 10.67 13.84 0.37
C LEU A 230 12.06 14.44 0.46
N VAL A 231 13.02 13.83 -0.25
CA VAL A 231 14.33 14.41 -0.51
C VAL A 231 14.87 13.98 -1.86
N TRP A 232 15.46 14.93 -2.58
CA TRP A 232 16.38 14.70 -3.69
C TRP A 232 17.80 14.99 -3.20
N SER A 233 18.66 13.98 -3.19
CA SER A 233 20.06 14.09 -2.76
C SER A 233 21.00 13.78 -3.93
N PRO A 234 21.74 14.75 -4.46
CA PRO A 234 22.81 14.49 -5.42
C PRO A 234 23.91 13.60 -4.81
N ARG A 235 24.36 12.59 -5.57
CA ARG A 235 25.46 11.67 -5.24
C ARG A 235 26.28 11.37 -6.50
N ASP A 236 27.40 10.67 -6.32
CA ASP A 236 28.33 10.34 -7.41
C ASP A 236 27.69 9.46 -8.51
N ASP A 237 26.71 8.63 -8.15
CA ASP A 237 26.01 7.69 -9.03
C ASP A 237 24.67 8.23 -9.58
N GLY A 238 24.28 9.45 -9.21
CA GLY A 238 23.04 10.09 -9.65
C GLY A 238 22.35 10.89 -8.54
N ILE A 239 21.14 11.37 -8.83
CA ILE A 239 20.30 12.07 -7.86
C ILE A 239 19.34 11.06 -7.23
N HIS A 240 19.49 10.84 -5.93
CA HIS A 240 18.69 9.88 -5.17
C HIS A 240 17.41 10.56 -4.72
N PHE A 241 16.28 10.03 -5.14
CA PHE A 241 14.97 10.38 -4.62
C PHE A 241 14.58 9.44 -3.49
N ILE A 242 14.13 9.99 -2.37
CA ILE A 242 13.45 9.24 -1.32
C ILE A 242 12.16 9.97 -0.98
N CYS A 243 11.05 9.25 -0.95
CA CYS A 243 9.78 9.73 -0.41
C CYS A 243 9.23 8.75 0.60
N GLU A 244 8.70 9.26 1.70
CA GLU A 244 8.08 8.46 2.75
C GLU A 244 6.82 9.12 3.29
N GLU A 245 5.68 8.46 3.14
CA GLU A 245 4.43 8.81 3.83
C GLU A 245 4.38 8.06 5.17
N VAL A 246 4.43 8.80 6.27
CA VAL A 246 4.60 8.29 7.63
C VAL A 246 3.25 8.20 8.35
N PRO A 247 2.94 7.07 9.00
CA PRO A 247 1.69 6.90 9.71
C PRO A 247 1.69 7.66 11.04
N LYS A 248 0.48 7.88 11.56
CA LYS A 248 0.28 8.30 12.94
C LYS A 248 0.63 7.22 13.94
N LEU A 249 0.94 7.64 15.17
CA LEU A 249 1.35 6.73 16.24
C LEU A 249 0.20 5.83 16.71
N GLU A 250 -1.06 6.27 16.55
CA GLU A 250 -2.26 5.56 16.95
C GLU A 250 -2.54 4.33 16.06
N VAL A 251 -2.02 4.32 14.83
CA VAL A 251 -2.27 3.28 13.84
C VAL A 251 -1.01 2.47 13.47
N CYS A 252 0.07 2.60 14.24
CA CYS A 252 1.37 2.00 13.91
C CYS A 252 1.36 0.47 13.77
N GLU A 253 0.44 -0.22 14.47
CA GLU A 253 0.30 -1.68 14.41
C GLU A 253 -0.38 -2.17 13.13
N ILE A 254 -1.16 -1.30 12.48
CA ILE A 254 -2.02 -1.64 11.34
C ILE A 254 -1.67 -0.87 10.08
N ARG A 255 -0.74 0.09 10.17
CA ARG A 255 -0.27 0.89 9.03
C ARG A 255 1.24 1.10 9.10
N ALA A 256 1.93 0.58 8.09
CA ALA A 256 3.32 0.90 7.80
C ALA A 256 3.45 2.23 7.03
N SER A 257 4.64 2.84 7.03
CA SER A 257 4.92 3.91 6.07
C SER A 257 4.96 3.36 4.66
N ARG A 258 4.51 4.16 3.68
CA ARG A 258 4.81 3.95 2.27
C ARG A 258 6.14 4.63 1.94
N TYR A 259 7.07 3.89 1.36
CA TYR A 259 8.43 4.35 1.07
C TYR A 259 8.77 4.10 -0.40
N PHE A 260 9.32 5.09 -1.08
CA PHE A 260 9.68 4.98 -2.49
C PHE A 260 11.06 5.55 -2.71
N HIS A 261 11.85 4.88 -3.56
CA HIS A 261 13.21 5.24 -3.84
C HIS A 261 13.51 5.16 -5.34
N GLY A 262 14.27 6.11 -5.84
CA GLY A 262 14.74 6.12 -7.23
C GLY A 262 16.09 6.79 -7.37
N ILE A 263 16.85 6.41 -8.39
CA ILE A 263 18.14 7.03 -8.73
C ILE A 263 18.05 7.58 -10.15
N PHE A 264 17.96 8.91 -10.27
CA PHE A 264 17.92 9.63 -11.53
C PHE A 264 19.35 9.93 -12.01
N VAL A 265 19.65 9.64 -13.28
CA VAL A 265 20.94 9.95 -13.89
C VAL A 265 20.75 11.14 -14.85
N PRO A 266 21.29 12.34 -14.52
CA PRO A 266 21.10 13.53 -15.35
C PRO A 266 21.61 13.38 -16.79
N ALA A 267 22.74 12.68 -16.97
CA ALA A 267 23.37 12.49 -18.28
C ALA A 267 22.47 11.75 -19.28
N THR A 268 21.71 10.75 -18.81
CA THR A 268 20.82 9.95 -19.67
C THR A 268 19.35 10.33 -19.53
N ARG A 269 19.01 11.19 -18.55
CA ARG A 269 17.64 11.55 -18.18
C ARG A 269 16.74 10.33 -17.94
N THR A 270 17.29 9.33 -17.27
CA THR A 270 16.57 8.09 -16.94
C THR A 270 16.78 7.74 -15.47
N PHE A 271 15.88 6.93 -14.94
CA PHE A 271 16.07 6.28 -13.65
C PHE A 271 16.77 4.95 -13.85
N ILE A 272 17.89 4.73 -13.17
CA ILE A 272 18.66 3.47 -13.24
C ILE A 272 18.30 2.49 -12.14
N HIS A 273 17.52 2.95 -11.16
CA HIS A 273 17.00 2.16 -10.06
C HIS A 273 15.69 2.77 -9.60
N CYS A 274 14.70 1.93 -9.29
CA CYS A 274 13.42 2.34 -8.74
C CYS A 274 12.84 1.20 -7.91
N ASP A 275 12.40 1.48 -6.69
CA ASP A 275 11.78 0.50 -5.82
C ASP A 275 10.76 1.13 -4.87
N GLY A 276 9.70 0.37 -4.59
CA GLY A 276 8.69 0.73 -3.60
C GLY A 276 8.74 -0.27 -2.45
N ALA A 277 8.60 0.22 -1.23
CA ALA A 277 8.69 -0.54 0.00
C ALA A 277 7.75 0.02 1.05
N ILE A 278 7.40 -0.79 2.03
CA ILE A 278 6.80 -0.29 3.27
C ILE A 278 7.81 -0.34 4.41
N ARG A 279 7.64 0.54 5.41
CA ARG A 279 8.43 0.48 6.64
C ARG A 279 7.51 0.20 7.82
N ILE A 280 7.74 -0.94 8.45
CA ILE A 280 7.02 -1.37 9.64
C ILE A 280 7.85 -0.92 10.84
N TYR A 281 7.22 -0.22 11.78
CA TYR A 281 7.89 0.37 12.94
C TYR A 281 7.44 -0.33 14.22
N GLU A 282 8.35 -0.44 15.18
CA GLU A 282 7.96 -0.45 16.58
C GLU A 282 7.55 0.97 17.02
N ARG A 283 6.73 1.08 18.07
CA ARG A 283 6.19 2.36 18.52
C ARG A 283 7.29 3.39 18.82
N GLU A 284 8.36 2.99 19.50
CA GLU A 284 9.51 3.83 19.85
C GLU A 284 10.29 4.29 18.61
N GLU A 285 10.38 3.43 17.61
CA GLU A 285 11.00 3.77 16.33
C GLU A 285 10.18 4.83 15.60
N LEU A 286 8.84 4.70 15.60
CA LEU A 286 7.96 5.68 14.97
C LEU A 286 8.01 7.03 15.70
N ILE A 287 8.09 7.06 17.03
CA ILE A 287 8.30 8.30 17.81
C ILE A 287 9.60 8.99 17.37
N SER A 288 10.67 8.21 17.19
CA SER A 288 11.95 8.73 16.70
C SER A 288 11.81 9.25 15.26
N ARG A 289 11.08 8.52 14.41
CA ARG A 289 10.81 8.90 13.02
C ARG A 289 9.98 10.18 12.91
N HIS A 290 9.03 10.43 13.81
CA HIS A 290 8.23 11.66 13.86
C HIS A 290 9.09 12.90 14.15
N ARG A 291 10.17 12.74 14.93
CA ARG A 291 11.07 13.83 15.35
C ARG A 291 12.15 14.17 14.32
N ALA A 292 12.30 13.39 13.26
CA ALA A 292 13.33 13.61 12.25
C ALA A 292 12.75 13.57 10.84
N HIS A 293 13.48 14.18 9.90
CA HIS A 293 13.20 14.06 8.47
C HIS A 293 13.85 12.80 7.89
N VAL A 294 13.28 12.21 6.83
CA VAL A 294 13.81 10.99 6.18
C VAL A 294 15.30 11.10 5.82
N ARG A 295 15.75 12.30 5.45
CA ARG A 295 17.16 12.61 5.11
C ARG A 295 18.16 12.51 6.27
N ARG A 296 17.68 12.49 7.52
CA ARG A 296 18.53 12.52 8.74
C ARG A 296 18.32 11.35 9.69
N ILE A 297 17.24 10.58 9.52
CA ILE A 297 16.87 9.52 10.48
C ILE A 297 17.71 8.24 10.31
N GLY A 298 18.35 8.04 9.16
CA GLY A 298 19.11 6.82 8.88
C GLY A 298 18.21 5.59 8.66
N LYS A 299 18.70 4.40 9.01
CA LYS A 299 17.95 3.14 8.89
C LYS A 299 17.16 2.89 10.16
N ILE A 300 15.86 3.11 10.10
CA ILE A 300 14.90 2.85 11.19
C ILE A 300 13.68 2.07 10.66
N GLY A 301 13.11 1.20 11.50
CA GLY A 301 12.02 0.31 11.11
C GLY A 301 12.46 -0.81 10.16
N LYS A 302 11.63 -1.85 10.09
CA LYS A 302 11.81 -2.95 9.14
C LYS A 302 11.32 -2.52 7.76
N ARG A 303 12.25 -2.33 6.82
CA ARG A 303 11.93 -2.11 5.40
C ARG A 303 11.53 -3.43 4.74
N VAL A 304 10.34 -3.47 4.16
CA VAL A 304 9.82 -4.58 3.37
C VAL A 304 9.61 -4.08 1.95
N LYS A 305 10.49 -4.49 1.02
CA LYS A 305 10.36 -4.11 -0.39
C LYS A 305 9.13 -4.80 -1.00
N ILE A 306 8.30 -4.03 -1.72
CA ILE A 306 7.09 -4.50 -2.40
C ILE A 306 7.39 -4.76 -3.87
N PHE A 307 8.15 -3.89 -4.53
CA PHE A 307 8.58 -4.12 -5.91
C PHE A 307 9.96 -3.53 -6.18
N GLU A 308 10.59 -4.00 -7.25
CA GLU A 308 11.84 -3.48 -7.80
C GLU A 308 11.76 -3.44 -9.32
N VAL A 309 12.23 -2.33 -9.90
CA VAL A 309 12.45 -2.18 -11.33
C VAL A 309 13.94 -2.41 -11.60
N GLY A 310 14.28 -3.53 -12.23
CA GLY A 310 15.66 -4.00 -12.41
C GLY A 310 16.42 -3.36 -13.59
N GLY A 311 15.90 -2.28 -14.17
CA GLY A 311 16.47 -1.66 -15.36
C GLY A 311 16.15 -0.19 -15.48
N LYS A 312 16.50 0.39 -16.65
CA LYS A 312 16.34 1.81 -16.91
C LYS A 312 14.92 2.13 -17.31
N ILE A 313 14.30 3.12 -16.67
CA ILE A 313 12.99 3.64 -17.06
C ILE A 313 13.05 5.13 -17.36
N SER A 314 12.11 5.58 -18.20
CA SER A 314 11.98 7.01 -18.50
C SER A 314 11.50 7.79 -17.28
N THR A 315 11.69 9.10 -17.31
CA THR A 315 11.13 10.01 -16.30
C THR A 315 9.60 9.93 -16.23
N GLU A 316 8.93 9.75 -17.36
CA GLU A 316 7.47 9.59 -17.43
C GLU A 316 7.00 8.30 -16.76
N GLN A 317 7.62 7.16 -17.09
CA GLN A 317 7.31 5.88 -16.45
C GLN A 317 7.51 5.94 -14.94
N TRP A 318 8.61 6.58 -14.51
CA TRP A 318 8.91 6.76 -13.10
C TRP A 318 7.88 7.67 -12.40
N THR A 319 7.52 8.81 -13.00
CA THR A 319 6.51 9.74 -12.45
C THR A 319 5.16 9.05 -12.32
N ASN A 320 4.71 8.34 -13.34
CA ASN A 320 3.44 7.63 -13.28
C ASN A 320 3.46 6.55 -12.19
N LEU A 321 4.58 5.83 -12.04
CA LEU A 321 4.74 4.80 -11.02
C LEU A 321 4.74 5.37 -9.60
N VAL A 322 5.47 6.46 -9.32
CA VAL A 322 5.48 7.08 -7.97
C VAL A 322 4.11 7.67 -7.62
N CYS A 323 3.44 8.33 -8.56
CA CYS A 323 2.09 8.84 -8.37
C CYS A 323 1.09 7.70 -8.11
N ALA A 324 1.19 6.60 -8.86
CA ALA A 324 0.34 5.43 -8.68
C ALA A 324 0.61 4.70 -7.36
N TYR A 325 1.85 4.65 -6.90
CA TYR A 325 2.22 4.03 -5.61
C TYR A 325 1.71 4.83 -4.41
N PHE A 326 1.81 6.16 -4.50
CA PHE A 326 1.24 7.08 -3.52
C PHE A 326 -0.17 7.54 -3.88
N VAL A 327 -0.97 6.64 -4.49
CA VAL A 327 -2.37 6.90 -4.74
C VAL A 327 -3.06 7.44 -3.48
N TRP A 328 -3.92 8.45 -3.65
CA TRP A 328 -4.61 9.21 -2.60
C TRP A 328 -3.76 10.18 -1.77
N ASN A 329 -2.46 10.32 -2.05
CA ASN A 329 -1.66 11.41 -1.51
C ASN A 329 -1.66 12.59 -2.49
N ASN A 330 -2.60 13.51 -2.30
CA ASN A 330 -2.80 14.66 -3.20
C ASN A 330 -1.58 15.59 -3.26
N ASP A 331 -0.83 15.72 -2.17
CA ASP A 331 0.37 16.56 -2.15
C ASP A 331 1.44 16.03 -3.10
N LEU A 332 1.62 14.71 -3.14
CA LEU A 332 2.51 14.07 -4.12
C LEU A 332 1.98 14.18 -5.54
N GLN A 333 0.67 13.99 -5.76
CA GLN A 333 0.08 14.19 -7.10
C GLN A 333 0.31 15.63 -7.59
N ASN A 334 0.16 16.61 -6.69
CA ASN A 334 0.38 18.02 -6.99
C ASN A 334 1.86 18.35 -7.19
N TYR A 335 2.77 17.79 -6.38
CA TYR A 335 4.21 18.05 -6.47
C TYR A 335 4.78 17.56 -7.79
N PHE A 336 4.54 16.29 -8.13
CA PHE A 336 4.93 15.75 -9.42
C PHE A 336 4.16 16.41 -10.57
N GLY A 337 3.03 17.05 -10.25
CA GLY A 337 2.15 17.81 -11.13
C GLY A 337 2.32 19.33 -11.19
N ALA A 338 3.31 19.95 -10.54
CA ALA A 338 3.38 21.41 -10.44
C ALA A 338 4.26 22.05 -11.54
N GLY A 339 3.60 22.78 -12.45
CA GLY A 339 4.20 23.66 -13.46
C GLY A 339 3.19 24.55 -14.20
N ILE A 340 3.13 25.82 -13.78
CA ILE A 340 2.52 27.05 -14.34
C ILE A 340 1.01 27.32 -14.13
N GLU A 341 0.76 28.54 -13.60
CA GLU A 341 -0.51 29.28 -13.44
C GLU A 341 -1.34 29.35 -14.73
N TYR A 342 -2.66 29.26 -14.59
CA TYR A 342 -3.58 29.77 -15.61
C TYR A 342 -4.09 31.14 -15.18
N LYS A 343 -3.84 32.16 -16.01
CA LYS A 343 -4.63 33.40 -15.95
C LYS A 343 -6.10 33.04 -16.18
N VAL A 344 -6.94 33.61 -15.32
CA VAL A 344 -8.41 33.58 -15.36
C VAL A 344 -8.94 33.82 -16.77
#